data_AF-A0A0D3J337-F1
#
_entry.id   AF-A0A0D3J337-F1
#
_cell.length_a   1.000
_cell.length_b   1.000
_cell.length_c   1.000
_cell.angle_alpha   90.00
_cell.angle_beta   90.00
_cell.angle_gamma   90.00
#
_symmetry.space_group_name_H-M   'P 1'
#
loop_
_entity.id
_entity.type
_entity.pdbx_description
1 polymer ?
#
loop_
_entity_poly.entity_id
_entity_poly.type
_entity_poly.pdbx_seq_one_letter_code
_entity_poly.pdbx_strand_id
1 'polypeptide(L)'
;MDLALSEAAAALEAGEVPVGCVFAHPARGVIGRGRNNTVASRNGTRHAELEAIDRMLDVDGVPPESVAECTLYVTVEPCLMCASALRQLRVSRVVFGAANDKFGGCGSVLSLHADDGASAAGDPPYPAVGGVRKAEAVALLRLFYAQENQNAPQPQKRTRKQLELGAEAARETQHLPGSERGGREPDS
;
A
#
# COMPACT_ATOMS: atom_id res chain seq x y z
N MET A 1 8.37 7.73 1.15
CA MET A 1 7.48 7.29 0.05
C MET A 1 8.19 6.34 -0.90
N ASP A 2 9.43 6.61 -1.32
CA ASP A 2 10.18 5.78 -2.27
C ASP A 2 10.30 4.31 -1.84
N LEU A 3 10.57 4.06 -0.56
CA LEU A 3 10.58 2.70 -0.01
C LEU A 3 9.21 2.02 -0.07
N ALA A 4 8.11 2.77 0.08
CA ALA A 4 6.75 2.22 -0.07
C ALA A 4 6.44 1.90 -1.54
N LEU A 5 6.97 2.68 -2.49
CA LEU A 5 6.89 2.37 -3.92
C LEU A 5 7.70 1.11 -4.28
N SER A 6 8.84 0.87 -3.63
CA SER A 6 9.58 -0.39 -3.79
C SER A 6 8.76 -1.59 -3.30
N GLU A 7 8.09 -1.48 -2.14
CA GLU A 7 7.20 -2.55 -1.66
C GLU A 7 5.99 -2.77 -2.60
N ALA A 8 5.45 -1.70 -3.17
CA ALA A 8 4.37 -1.77 -4.16
C ALA A 8 4.81 -2.43 -5.47
N ALA A 9 6.04 -2.15 -5.92
CA ALA A 9 6.63 -2.82 -7.09
C ALA A 9 6.84 -4.32 -6.82
N ALA A 10 7.33 -4.68 -5.63
CA ALA A 10 7.46 -6.08 -5.24
C ALA A 10 6.10 -6.80 -5.16
N ALA A 11 5.03 -6.12 -4.75
CA ALA A 11 3.67 -6.66 -4.81
C ALA A 11 3.22 -6.90 -6.26
N LEU A 12 3.49 -5.95 -7.15
CA LEU A 12 3.17 -6.09 -8.57
C LEU A 12 3.85 -7.32 -9.19
N GLU A 13 5.14 -7.52 -8.89
CA GLU A 13 5.93 -8.66 -9.35
C GLU A 13 5.40 -9.99 -8.81
N ALA A 14 4.88 -9.98 -7.58
CA ALA A 14 4.21 -11.13 -6.96
C ALA A 14 2.78 -11.37 -7.46
N GLY A 15 2.27 -10.55 -8.40
CA GLY A 15 0.89 -10.65 -8.90
C GLY A 15 -0.18 -10.15 -7.92
N GLU A 16 0.21 -9.36 -6.92
CA GLU A 16 -0.67 -8.70 -5.97
C GLU A 16 -1.02 -7.28 -6.42
N VAL A 17 -2.11 -6.72 -5.88
CA VAL A 17 -2.42 -5.29 -6.10
C VAL A 17 -1.24 -4.46 -5.57
N PRO A 18 -0.68 -3.51 -6.34
CA PRO A 18 0.59 -2.85 -6.03
C PRO A 18 0.42 -1.74 -4.98
N VAL A 19 0.12 -2.16 -3.77
CA VAL A 19 0.08 -1.32 -2.58
C VAL A 19 1.22 -1.73 -1.68
N GLY A 20 2.04 -0.75 -1.31
CA GLY A 20 3.18 -0.92 -0.42
C GLY A 20 3.18 0.20 0.61
N CYS A 21 3.72 -0.09 1.79
CA CYS A 21 3.81 0.88 2.88
C CYS A 21 5.05 0.69 3.74
N VAL A 22 5.42 1.75 4.46
CA VAL A 22 6.45 1.73 5.50
C VAL A 22 6.04 2.55 6.72
N PHE A 23 6.35 2.05 7.91
CA PHE A 23 6.24 2.78 9.17
C PHE A 23 7.58 3.40 9.52
N ALA A 24 7.62 4.74 9.53
CA ALA A 24 8.82 5.52 9.84
C ALA A 24 8.72 6.14 11.23
N HIS A 25 9.64 5.74 12.09
CA HIS A 25 9.81 6.24 13.44
C HIS A 25 10.83 7.38 13.48
N PRO A 26 10.58 8.51 14.16
CA PRO A 26 11.45 9.68 14.13
C PRO A 26 12.88 9.39 14.63
N ALA A 27 13.02 8.56 15.66
CA ALA A 27 14.34 8.22 16.24
C ALA A 27 14.99 6.95 15.67
N ARG A 28 14.20 6.04 15.07
CA ARG A 28 14.65 4.67 14.70
C ARG A 28 14.70 4.44 13.19
N GLY A 29 14.23 5.40 12.40
CA GLY A 29 14.08 5.23 10.96
C GLY A 29 12.91 4.31 10.62
N VAL A 30 13.02 3.54 9.54
CA VAL A 30 11.96 2.62 9.13
C VAL A 30 11.98 1.39 10.02
N ILE A 31 10.89 1.19 10.78
CA ILE A 31 10.73 0.06 11.69
C ILE A 31 9.70 -0.96 11.20
N GLY A 32 8.99 -0.69 10.11
CA GLY A 32 8.03 -1.61 9.50
C GLY A 32 7.89 -1.42 8.01
N ARG A 33 7.67 -2.52 7.31
CA ARG A 33 7.49 -2.58 5.85
C ARG A 33 6.43 -3.61 5.53
N GLY A 34 5.55 -3.30 4.58
CA GLY A 34 4.52 -4.24 4.16
C GLY A 34 4.00 -3.93 2.78
N ARG A 35 3.41 -4.95 2.18
CA ARG A 35 2.81 -4.91 0.85
C ARG A 35 1.61 -5.83 0.81
N ASN A 36 0.69 -5.60 -0.11
CA ASN A 36 -0.48 -6.48 -0.24
C ASN A 36 -0.04 -7.93 -0.48
N ASN A 37 -0.76 -8.85 0.16
CA ASN A 37 -0.49 -10.29 0.15
C ASN A 37 -1.79 -11.12 0.08
N THR A 38 -2.86 -10.52 -0.43
CA THR A 38 -4.22 -11.05 -0.38
C THR A 38 -4.43 -12.33 -1.20
N VAL A 39 -3.76 -12.44 -2.34
CA VAL A 39 -3.86 -13.58 -3.26
C VAL A 39 -3.06 -14.75 -2.71
N ALA A 40 -1.80 -14.54 -2.37
CA ALA A 40 -0.92 -15.59 -1.86
C ALA A 40 -1.39 -16.11 -0.50
N SER A 41 -1.83 -15.22 0.40
CA SER A 41 -2.38 -15.63 1.70
C SER A 41 -3.81 -16.17 1.62
N ARG A 42 -4.51 -16.01 0.49
CA ARG A 42 -5.95 -16.28 0.32
C ARG A 42 -6.82 -15.62 1.39
N ASN A 43 -6.43 -14.41 1.81
CA ASN A 43 -7.12 -13.68 2.85
C ASN A 43 -7.22 -12.20 2.47
N GLY A 44 -8.46 -11.72 2.28
CA GLY A 44 -8.77 -10.36 1.87
C GLY A 44 -8.37 -9.27 2.88
N THR A 45 -7.98 -9.63 4.10
CA THR A 45 -7.51 -8.65 5.09
C THR A 45 -6.00 -8.41 5.02
N ARG A 46 -5.23 -9.16 4.23
CA ARG A 46 -3.76 -9.03 4.13
C ARG A 46 -3.33 -7.87 3.25
N HIS A 47 -3.73 -6.67 3.67
CA HIS A 47 -3.35 -5.40 3.07
C HIS A 47 -1.98 -4.93 3.56
N ALA A 48 -1.31 -4.09 2.76
CA ALA A 48 0.04 -3.60 3.05
C ALA A 48 0.21 -3.05 4.47
N GLU A 49 -0.76 -2.29 4.97
CA GLU A 49 -0.70 -1.68 6.30
C GLU A 49 -0.77 -2.72 7.42
N LEU A 50 -1.65 -3.71 7.28
CA LEU A 50 -1.81 -4.78 8.28
C LEU A 50 -0.65 -5.77 8.22
N GLU A 51 -0.16 -6.12 7.02
CA GLU A 51 1.04 -6.95 6.86
C GLU A 51 2.27 -6.29 7.48
N ALA A 52 2.41 -4.97 7.35
CA ALA A 52 3.49 -4.24 7.98
C ALA A 52 3.39 -4.26 9.51
N ILE A 53 2.19 -4.04 10.06
CA ILE A 53 1.95 -4.12 11.51
C ILE A 53 2.25 -5.53 12.03
N ASP A 54 1.66 -6.56 11.44
CA ASP A 54 1.86 -7.95 11.87
C ASP A 54 3.35 -8.32 11.88
N ARG A 55 4.09 -7.97 10.81
CA ARG A 55 5.53 -8.21 10.74
C ARG A 55 6.32 -7.46 11.82
N MET A 56 5.99 -6.18 12.05
CA MET A 56 6.62 -5.38 13.10
C MET A 56 6.48 -6.04 14.47
N LEU A 57 5.27 -6.50 14.80
CA LEU A 57 4.95 -7.06 16.12
C LEU A 57 5.51 -8.47 16.28
N ASP A 58 5.22 -9.35 15.33
CA ASP A 58 5.47 -10.79 15.49
C ASP A 58 6.89 -11.20 15.10
N VAL A 59 7.49 -10.54 14.10
CA VAL A 59 8.79 -10.91 13.56
C VAL A 59 9.89 -10.03 14.13
N ASP A 60 9.68 -8.72 14.11
CA ASP A 60 10.72 -7.76 14.50
C ASP A 60 10.68 -7.44 16.01
N GLY A 61 9.66 -7.94 16.74
CA GLY A 61 9.52 -7.76 18.18
C GLY A 61 9.30 -6.31 18.60
N VAL A 62 8.77 -5.48 17.68
CA VAL A 62 8.48 -4.07 17.94
C VAL A 62 7.24 -3.98 18.83
N PRO A 63 7.27 -3.23 19.94
CA PRO A 63 6.10 -3.06 20.78
C PRO A 63 4.94 -2.36 20.04
N PRO A 64 3.67 -2.80 20.21
CA PRO A 64 2.50 -2.23 19.54
C PRO A 64 2.37 -0.72 19.65
N GLU A 65 2.75 -0.15 20.81
CA GLU A 65 2.74 1.29 21.07
C GLU A 65 3.64 2.09 20.12
N SER A 66 4.64 1.46 19.49
CA SER A 66 5.54 2.12 18.54
C SER A 66 4.80 2.61 17.28
N VAL A 67 3.64 2.02 16.95
CA VAL A 67 2.81 2.50 15.83
C VAL A 67 2.35 3.94 16.09
N ALA A 68 2.06 4.29 17.34
CA ALA A 68 1.59 5.62 17.70
C ALA A 68 2.65 6.73 17.51
N GLU A 69 3.92 6.34 17.43
CA GLU A 69 5.06 7.25 17.19
C GLU A 69 5.43 7.32 15.70
N CYS A 70 4.80 6.51 14.85
CA CYS A 70 5.18 6.39 13.45
C CYS A 70 4.36 7.29 12.51
N THR A 71 5.04 7.79 11.48
CA THR A 71 4.37 8.22 10.25
C THR A 71 4.29 7.02 9.30
N LEU A 72 3.08 6.67 8.87
CA LEU A 72 2.86 5.72 7.80
C LEU A 72 3.04 6.42 6.44
N TYR A 73 3.88 5.87 5.57
CA TYR A 73 3.90 6.20 4.15
C TYR A 73 3.32 5.03 3.37
N VAL A 74 2.26 5.25 2.59
CA VAL A 74 1.58 4.21 1.80
C VAL A 74 1.30 4.68 0.38
N THR A 75 1.44 3.80 -0.62
CA THR A 75 1.32 4.23 -2.03
C THR A 75 -0.11 4.60 -2.42
N VAL A 76 -1.12 3.99 -1.80
CA VAL A 76 -2.54 4.24 -2.03
C VAL A 76 -3.22 4.60 -0.72
N GLU A 77 -4.19 5.50 -0.76
CA GLU A 77 -4.99 5.87 0.41
C GLU A 77 -5.53 4.62 1.14
N PRO A 78 -5.35 4.52 2.46
CA PRO A 78 -5.85 3.40 3.25
C PRO A 78 -7.34 3.19 3.04
N CYS A 79 -7.74 1.92 2.87
CA CYS A 79 -9.16 1.59 2.80
C CYS A 79 -9.84 1.78 4.17
N LEU A 80 -11.17 1.68 4.21
CA LEU A 80 -11.95 1.78 5.47
C LEU A 80 -11.41 0.89 6.60
N MET A 81 -11.06 -0.36 6.29
CA MET A 81 -10.49 -1.31 7.25
C MET A 81 -9.15 -0.82 7.81
N CYS A 82 -8.19 -0.50 6.93
CA CYS A 82 -6.86 -0.06 7.34
C CYS A 82 -6.93 1.28 8.06
N ALA A 83 -7.75 2.23 7.58
CA ALA A 83 -7.93 3.53 8.20
C ALA A 83 -8.47 3.41 9.64
N SER A 84 -9.42 2.51 9.88
CA SER A 84 -9.96 2.22 11.21
C SER A 84 -8.93 1.55 12.12
N ALA A 85 -8.18 0.55 11.61
CA ALA A 85 -7.13 -0.12 12.38
C ALA A 85 -6.03 0.86 12.81
N LEU A 86 -5.57 1.71 11.88
CA LEU A 86 -4.58 2.75 12.15
C LEU A 86 -5.05 3.76 13.22
N ARG A 87 -6.35 4.07 13.25
CA ARG A 87 -6.94 4.94 14.28
C ARG A 87 -6.88 4.30 15.66
N GLN A 88 -7.30 3.03 15.76
CA GLN A 88 -7.28 2.27 17.01
C GLN A 88 -5.86 2.08 17.55
N LEU A 89 -4.88 1.93 16.65
CA LEU A 89 -3.45 1.88 16.98
C LEU A 89 -2.81 3.27 17.15
N ARG A 90 -3.60 4.34 17.03
CA ARG A 90 -3.21 5.74 17.27
C ARG A 90 -2.03 6.21 16.44
N VAL A 91 -1.94 5.78 15.19
CA VAL A 91 -0.85 6.19 14.29
C VAL A 91 -0.66 7.71 14.31
N SER A 92 0.59 8.19 14.36
CA SER A 92 0.87 9.63 14.48
C SER A 92 0.35 10.41 13.26
N ARG A 93 0.57 9.86 12.06
CA ARG A 93 0.20 10.48 10.79
C ARG A 93 0.21 9.47 9.65
N VAL A 94 -0.65 9.71 8.66
CA VAL A 94 -0.61 9.00 7.37
C VAL A 94 -0.23 9.95 6.24
N VAL A 95 0.67 9.49 5.37
CA VAL A 95 1.03 10.15 4.11
C VAL A 95 0.81 9.14 2.98
N PHE A 96 -0.04 9.49 2.01
CA PHE A 96 -0.37 8.59 0.91
C PHE A 96 -0.14 9.19 -0.48
N GLY A 97 0.05 8.32 -1.47
CA GLY A 97 0.23 8.70 -2.86
C GLY A 97 -1.09 8.93 -3.59
N ALA A 98 -1.61 7.87 -4.19
CA ALA A 98 -2.87 7.89 -4.93
C ALA A 98 -4.10 7.86 -4.01
N ALA A 99 -5.18 8.53 -4.41
CA ALA A 99 -6.48 8.41 -3.75
C ALA A 99 -7.09 7.02 -4.01
N ASN A 100 -7.99 6.58 -3.13
CA ASN A 100 -8.71 5.32 -3.26
C ASN A 100 -10.20 5.60 -3.46
N ASP A 101 -10.58 5.82 -4.72
CA ASP A 101 -11.93 6.26 -5.10
C ASP A 101 -13.04 5.25 -4.77
N LYS A 102 -12.69 3.99 -4.49
CA LYS A 102 -13.67 2.92 -4.22
C LYS A 102 -13.82 2.60 -2.75
N PHE A 103 -12.75 2.70 -1.96
CA PHE A 103 -12.71 2.20 -0.59
C PHE A 103 -12.00 3.13 0.40
N GLY A 104 -11.58 4.32 -0.01
CA GLY A 104 -10.73 5.22 0.77
C GLY A 104 -11.37 5.68 2.09
N GLY A 105 -10.66 5.45 3.19
CA GLY A 105 -11.05 5.83 4.55
C GLY A 105 -10.41 7.11 5.06
N CYS A 106 -9.63 7.79 4.22
CA CYS A 106 -8.97 9.04 4.54
C CYS A 106 -9.53 10.25 3.77
N GLY A 107 -10.78 10.15 3.30
CA GLY A 107 -11.52 11.25 2.68
C GLY A 107 -12.12 10.95 1.30
N SER A 108 -11.67 9.92 0.58
CA SER A 108 -12.24 9.62 -0.75
C SER A 108 -13.65 9.03 -0.68
N VAL A 109 -13.91 8.13 0.27
CA VAL A 109 -15.25 7.56 0.49
C VAL A 109 -15.77 7.94 1.86
N LEU A 110 -15.00 7.67 2.91
CA LEU A 110 -15.29 8.11 4.28
C LEU A 110 -14.05 8.77 4.90
N SER A 111 -14.26 9.58 5.92
CA SER A 111 -13.20 10.27 6.66
C SER A 111 -12.97 9.63 8.03
N LEU A 112 -12.78 8.30 8.08
CA LEU A 112 -12.59 7.56 9.35
C LEU A 112 -11.37 8.04 10.14
N HIS A 113 -10.38 8.64 9.49
CA HIS A 113 -9.23 9.27 10.13
C HIS A 113 -9.57 10.54 10.95
N ALA A 114 -10.67 11.23 10.64
CA ALA A 114 -10.98 12.56 11.16
C ALA A 114 -12.38 12.68 11.79
N ASP A 115 -13.31 11.78 11.48
CA ASP A 115 -14.68 11.82 11.98
C ASP A 115 -14.75 11.39 13.44
N ASP A 116 -15.02 12.32 14.36
CA ASP A 116 -15.15 12.04 15.80
C ASP A 116 -16.23 11.00 16.13
N GLY A 117 -17.25 10.84 15.27
CA GLY A 117 -18.30 9.84 15.44
C GLY A 117 -17.91 8.43 14.98
N ALA A 118 -16.77 8.26 14.32
CA ALA A 118 -16.35 6.98 13.74
C ALA A 118 -15.81 5.96 14.76
N SER A 119 -15.52 6.38 16.00
CA SER A 119 -15.14 5.48 17.10
C SER A 119 -15.99 5.73 18.34
N ALA A 120 -16.82 4.74 18.70
CA ALA A 120 -17.58 4.76 19.95
C ALA A 120 -16.67 4.68 21.19
N ALA A 121 -15.42 4.21 21.03
CA ALA A 121 -14.42 4.14 22.08
C ALA A 121 -13.67 5.48 22.29
N GLY A 122 -13.92 6.49 21.45
CA GLY A 122 -13.29 7.81 21.54
C GLY A 122 -11.84 7.83 21.06
N ASP A 123 -11.48 6.96 20.11
CA ASP A 123 -10.12 6.98 19.53
C ASP A 123 -9.87 8.31 18.82
N PRO A 124 -8.75 9.00 19.10
CA PRO A 124 -8.49 10.33 18.54
C PRO A 124 -8.29 10.26 17.01
N PRO A 125 -8.62 11.34 16.29
CA PRO A 125 -8.32 11.45 14.87
C PRO A 125 -6.81 11.53 14.61
N TYR A 126 -6.39 11.22 13.38
CA TYR A 126 -5.02 11.40 12.92
C TYR A 126 -4.96 12.18 11.61
N PRO A 127 -3.91 12.99 11.39
CA PRO A 127 -3.73 13.70 10.13
C PRO A 127 -3.42 12.74 8.98
N ALA A 128 -4.08 12.93 7.84
CA ALA A 128 -3.82 12.22 6.59
C ALA A 128 -3.51 13.22 5.47
N VAL A 129 -2.42 13.01 4.73
CA VAL A 129 -2.03 13.86 3.58
C VAL A 129 -1.80 13.02 2.34
N GLY A 130 -2.60 13.27 1.31
CA GLY A 130 -2.50 12.60 0.02
C GLY A 130 -1.66 13.34 -1.02
N GLY A 131 -1.37 12.67 -2.13
CA GLY A 131 -0.75 13.28 -3.32
C GLY A 131 0.77 13.11 -3.43
N VAL A 132 1.43 12.51 -2.44
CA VAL A 132 2.90 12.38 -2.43
C VAL A 132 3.35 11.24 -3.35
N ARG A 133 4.11 11.54 -4.40
CA ARG A 133 4.46 10.56 -5.46
C ARG A 133 3.22 9.89 -6.08
N LYS A 134 2.14 10.67 -6.24
CA LYS A 134 0.85 10.19 -6.77
C LYS A 134 0.97 9.59 -8.17
N ALA A 135 1.75 10.22 -9.05
CA ALA A 135 1.88 9.77 -10.43
C ALA A 135 2.42 8.34 -10.49
N GLU A 136 3.45 8.06 -9.70
CA GLU A 136 4.09 6.74 -9.64
C GLU A 136 3.21 5.68 -9.01
N ALA A 137 2.50 6.02 -7.93
CA ALA A 137 1.52 5.10 -7.33
C ALA A 137 0.38 4.76 -8.31
N VAL A 138 -0.13 5.75 -9.04
CA VAL A 138 -1.15 5.54 -10.09
C VAL A 138 -0.60 4.71 -11.24
N ALA A 139 0.65 4.95 -11.67
CA ALA A 139 1.29 4.18 -12.74
C ALA A 139 1.40 2.69 -12.38
N LEU A 140 1.80 2.37 -11.15
CA LEU A 140 1.82 0.98 -10.67
C LEU A 140 0.42 0.34 -10.69
N LEU A 141 -0.62 1.02 -10.20
CA LEU A 141 -2.01 0.51 -10.29
C LEU A 141 -2.45 0.29 -11.74
N ARG A 142 -2.10 1.20 -12.65
CA ARG A 142 -2.38 1.05 -14.09
C ARG A 142 -1.67 -0.16 -14.67
N LEU A 143 -0.42 -0.44 -14.28
CA LEU A 143 0.28 -1.65 -14.70
C LEU A 143 -0.44 -2.91 -14.23
N PHE A 144 -0.87 -2.96 -12.97
CA PHE A 144 -1.60 -4.11 -12.43
C PHE A 144 -2.90 -4.36 -13.17
N TYR A 145 -3.75 -3.35 -13.33
CA TYR A 145 -5.01 -3.49 -14.07
C TYR A 145 -4.83 -3.64 -15.57
N ALA A 146 -3.67 -3.22 -16.08
CA ALA A 146 -3.31 -3.54 -17.42
C ALA A 146 -3.10 -5.04 -17.54
N GLN A 147 -2.54 -5.80 -16.58
CA GLN A 147 -2.26 -7.25 -16.69
C GLN A 147 -3.50 -8.12 -16.99
N GLU A 148 -3.30 -9.30 -17.62
CA GLU A 148 -4.40 -10.21 -17.93
C GLU A 148 -4.67 -11.01 -16.66
N ASN A 149 -5.92 -10.99 -16.20
CA ASN A 149 -6.30 -11.85 -15.11
C ASN A 149 -6.38 -13.31 -15.61
N GLN A 150 -5.27 -14.03 -15.49
CA GLN A 150 -5.18 -15.45 -15.89
C GLN A 150 -6.10 -16.35 -15.05
N ASN A 151 -6.55 -15.87 -13.88
CA ASN A 151 -7.46 -16.59 -13.00
C ASN A 151 -8.94 -16.32 -13.32
N ALA A 152 -9.25 -15.49 -14.33
CA ALA A 152 -10.62 -15.26 -14.75
C ALA A 152 -11.19 -16.52 -15.44
N PRO A 153 -12.42 -16.97 -15.10
CA PRO A 153 -13.04 -18.14 -15.71
C PRO A 153 -13.18 -18.01 -17.24
N GLN A 154 -13.30 -16.77 -17.73
CA GLN A 154 -13.17 -16.41 -19.13
C GLN A 154 -12.19 -15.23 -19.27
N PRO A 155 -10.93 -15.48 -19.64
CA PRO A 155 -9.97 -14.42 -19.86
C PRO A 155 -10.44 -13.56 -21.02
N GLN A 156 -10.77 -12.29 -20.75
CA GLN A 156 -11.11 -11.34 -21.81
C GLN A 156 -9.82 -10.79 -22.43
N LYS A 157 -9.73 -10.84 -23.76
CA LYS A 157 -8.65 -10.17 -24.50
C LYS A 157 -8.72 -8.67 -24.27
N ARG A 158 -7.58 -8.06 -23.98
CA ARG A 158 -7.52 -6.62 -23.70
C ARG A 158 -7.81 -5.80 -24.95
N THR A 159 -8.41 -4.64 -24.73
CA THR A 159 -8.56 -3.62 -25.78
C THR A 159 -7.21 -2.97 -26.09
N ARG A 160 -7.05 -2.46 -27.31
CA ARG A 160 -5.85 -1.71 -27.72
C ARG A 160 -5.52 -0.55 -26.76
N LYS A 161 -6.56 0.16 -26.29
CA LYS A 161 -6.44 1.26 -25.32
C LYS A 161 -5.83 0.81 -23.99
N GLN A 162 -6.19 -0.38 -23.50
CA GLN A 162 -5.64 -0.92 -22.25
C GLN A 162 -4.17 -1.33 -22.40
N LEU A 163 -3.79 -1.85 -23.57
CA LEU A 163 -2.39 -2.18 -23.87
C LEU A 163 -1.52 -0.92 -23.97
N GLU A 164 -2.02 0.13 -24.62
CA GLU A 164 -1.34 1.42 -24.74
C GLU A 164 -1.12 2.08 -23.36
N LEU A 165 -2.15 2.10 -22.51
CA LEU A 165 -2.06 2.59 -21.13
C LEU A 165 -1.04 1.82 -20.28
N GLY A 166 -0.98 0.48 -20.44
CA GLY A 166 0.01 -0.34 -19.75
C GLY A 166 1.44 -0.05 -20.22
N ALA A 167 1.64 0.16 -21.52
CA ALA A 167 2.94 0.49 -22.08
C ALA A 167 3.43 1.90 -21.66
N GLU A 168 2.53 2.86 -21.53
CA GLU A 168 2.84 4.20 -21.00
C GLU A 168 3.23 4.12 -19.51
N ALA A 169 2.40 3.45 -18.69
CA ALA A 169 2.67 3.25 -17.28
C ALA A 169 4.01 2.53 -17.04
N ALA A 170 4.38 1.56 -17.89
CA ALA A 170 5.65 0.86 -17.79
C ALA A 170 6.85 1.79 -17.97
N ARG A 171 6.74 2.82 -18.83
CA ARG A 171 7.79 3.82 -19.03
C ARG A 171 7.87 4.77 -17.83
N GLU A 172 6.74 5.16 -17.26
CA GLU A 172 6.68 6.03 -16.07
C GLU A 172 7.31 5.37 -14.84
N THR A 173 7.25 4.03 -14.74
CA THR A 173 7.79 3.28 -13.60
C THR A 173 9.25 2.82 -13.77
N GLN A 174 9.87 3.02 -14.93
CA GLN A 174 11.27 2.58 -15.20
C GLN A 174 12.32 3.20 -14.27
N HIS A 175 12.00 4.31 -13.62
CA HIS A 175 12.89 5.01 -12.69
C HIS A 175 12.61 4.65 -11.22
N LEU A 176 11.67 3.75 -10.94
CA LEU A 176 11.33 3.37 -9.58
C LEU A 176 12.36 2.37 -9.01
N PRO A 177 12.80 2.56 -7.75
CA PRO A 177 13.69 1.62 -7.09
C PRO A 177 13.05 0.24 -6.99
N GLY A 178 13.63 -0.75 -7.69
CA GLY A 178 13.12 -2.13 -7.81
C GLY A 178 12.91 -2.61 -9.24
N SER A 179 12.84 -1.72 -10.25
CA SER A 179 12.62 -2.12 -11.65
C SER A 179 13.85 -2.70 -12.36
N GLU A 180 15.01 -2.76 -11.69
CA GLU A 180 16.22 -3.37 -12.24
C GLU A 180 16.18 -4.89 -12.04
N ARG A 181 15.71 -5.56 -13.10
CA ARG A 181 16.06 -6.91 -13.58
C ARG A 181 16.54 -7.91 -12.52
N GLY A 182 15.76 -8.99 -12.40
CA GLY A 182 16.18 -10.27 -11.81
C GLY A 182 17.64 -10.61 -12.14
N GLY A 183 18.50 -10.39 -11.13
CA GLY A 183 19.82 -10.99 -11.04
C GLY A 183 19.65 -12.31 -10.29
N ARG A 184 20.09 -13.39 -10.93
CA ARG A 184 20.18 -14.77 -10.44
C ARG A 184 20.31 -14.90 -8.92
N GLU A 185 19.58 -15.87 -8.37
CA GLU A 185 19.96 -16.53 -7.12
C GLU A 185 21.46 -16.86 -7.14
N PRO A 186 22.21 -16.58 -6.06
CA PRO A 186 23.55 -17.13 -5.93
C PRO A 186 23.40 -18.63 -5.71
N ASP A 187 23.73 -19.37 -6.75
CA ASP A 187 23.99 -20.80 -6.71
C ASP A 187 25.33 -20.98 -5.96
N SER A 188 25.26 -21.19 -4.63
CA SER A 188 26.28 -21.85 -3.79
C SER A 188 25.86 -21.91 -2.32
#